data_AF-A0A7Y5UVF5-F1
#
_entry.id   AF-A0A7Y5UVF5-F1
#
_cell.length_a   1.000
_cell.length_b   1.000
_cell.length_c   1.000
_cell.angle_alpha   90.00
_cell.angle_beta   90.00
_cell.angle_gamma   90.00
#
_symmetry.space_group_name_H-M   'P 1'
#
loop_
_entity.id
_entity.type
_entity.pdbx_description
1 polymer ?
#
loop_
_entity_poly.entity_id
_entity_poly.type
_entity_poly.pdbx_seq_one_letter_code
_entity_poly.pdbx_strand_id
1 'polypeptide(L)'
;MPSTYKLVRLIRTASSECYLIWDNDNRVGQADIHYAEGLVHCTIILEQTLEREGVEALIEQLDDDVVSSYLPDFEREDFFVNVFSGEEILSYSDTEDDDTDTEDE
;
A
#
# COMPACT_ATOMS: atom_id res chain seq x y z
N MET A 1 -16.81 14.03 -6.97
CA MET A 1 -16.12 12.80 -7.41
C MET A 1 -15.44 12.25 -6.18
N PRO A 2 -15.49 10.93 -5.91
CA PRO A 2 -14.66 10.40 -4.83
C PRO A 2 -13.21 10.81 -5.12
N SER A 3 -12.51 11.29 -4.10
CA SER A 3 -11.12 11.70 -4.20
C SER A 3 -10.30 10.52 -4.69
N THR A 4 -9.66 10.63 -5.86
CA THR A 4 -8.74 9.59 -6.33
C THR A 4 -7.52 9.60 -5.44
N TYR A 5 -7.24 8.48 -4.77
CA TYR A 5 -6.04 8.34 -3.97
C TYR A 5 -4.83 8.23 -4.89
N LYS A 6 -3.70 8.80 -4.47
CA LYS A 6 -2.42 8.59 -5.14
C LYS A 6 -1.71 7.41 -4.49
N LEU A 7 -1.56 6.33 -5.24
CA LEU A 7 -0.86 5.12 -4.83
C LEU A 7 0.61 5.20 -5.24
N VAL A 8 1.52 5.23 -4.28
CA VAL A 8 2.98 5.28 -4.52
C VAL A 8 3.60 3.96 -4.11
N ARG A 9 4.03 3.16 -5.09
CA ARG A 9 4.68 1.87 -4.86
C ARG A 9 6.05 2.06 -4.20
N LEU A 10 6.26 1.47 -3.02
CA LEU A 10 7.54 1.44 -2.31
C LEU A 10 8.41 0.27 -2.76
N ILE A 11 7.83 -0.93 -2.81
CA ILE A 11 8.53 -2.15 -3.20
C ILE A 11 7.60 -3.04 -4.03
N ARG A 12 8.22 -3.79 -4.94
CA ARG A 12 7.59 -4.90 -5.66
C ARG A 12 8.53 -6.09 -5.70
N THR A 13 7.97 -7.24 -5.35
CA THR A 13 8.61 -8.54 -5.45
C THR A 13 7.81 -9.42 -6.43
N ALA A 14 8.20 -10.68 -6.59
CA ALA A 14 7.46 -11.62 -7.42
C ALA A 14 6.06 -11.94 -6.87
N SER A 15 5.86 -11.85 -5.55
CA SER A 15 4.64 -12.29 -4.86
C SER A 15 4.05 -11.24 -3.92
N SER A 16 4.56 -10.02 -3.90
CA SER A 16 4.07 -8.96 -3.00
C SER A 16 4.42 -7.57 -3.48
N GLU A 17 3.60 -6.60 -3.10
CA GLU A 17 3.78 -5.17 -3.36
C GLU A 17 3.41 -4.35 -2.13
N CYS A 18 4.06 -3.20 -1.94
CA CYS A 18 3.73 -2.26 -0.88
C CYS A 18 3.49 -0.87 -1.48
N TYR A 19 2.43 -0.19 -1.05
CA TYR A 19 2.05 1.14 -1.52
C TYR A 19 1.81 2.10 -0.36
N LEU A 20 2.36 3.30 -0.46
CA LEU A 20 1.88 4.44 0.31
C LEU A 20 0.65 5.03 -0.36
N ILE A 21 -0.33 5.40 0.45
CA ILE A 21 -1.62 5.92 0.02
C ILE A 21 -1.68 7.39 0.42
N TRP A 22 -1.93 8.26 -0.55
CA TRP A 22 -1.98 9.71 -0.35
C TRP A 22 -3.32 10.27 -0.82
N ASP A 23 -3.85 11.22 -0.06
CA ASP A 23 -4.94 12.10 -0.48
C ASP A 23 -4.41 13.54 -0.55
N ASN A 24 -4.24 14.02 -1.78
CA ASN A 24 -3.49 15.24 -2.08
C ASN A 24 -2.08 15.19 -1.47
N ASP A 25 -1.80 16.06 -0.49
CA ASP A 25 -0.52 16.15 0.21
C ASP A 25 -0.51 15.40 1.55
N ASN A 26 -1.62 14.75 1.92
CA ASN A 26 -1.74 14.04 3.20
C ASN A 26 -1.55 12.54 3.02
N ARG A 27 -0.65 11.94 3.81
CA ARG A 27 -0.48 10.49 3.87
C ARG A 27 -1.68 9.86 4.59
N VAL A 28 -2.41 9.01 3.90
CA VAL A 28 -3.62 8.35 4.39
C VAL A 28 -3.29 7.02 5.05
N GLY A 29 -2.28 6.32 4.55
CA GLY A 29 -1.89 5.02 5.07
C GLY A 29 -0.97 4.25 4.13
N GLN A 30 -0.93 2.93 4.35
CA GLN A 30 -0.16 1.97 3.57
C GLN A 30 -1.01 0.75 3.20
N ALA A 31 -0.78 0.18 2.02
CA ALA A 31 -1.32 -1.10 1.60
C ALA A 31 -0.19 -2.10 1.33
N ASP A 32 -0.24 -3.24 2.02
CA ASP A 32 0.63 -4.39 1.81
C ASP A 32 -0.17 -5.48 1.09
N ILE A 33 0.26 -5.82 -0.12
CA ILE A 33 -0.46 -6.73 -1.02
C ILE A 33 0.39 -8.00 -1.19
N HIS A 34 -0.23 -9.16 -1.01
CA HIS A 34 0.38 -10.46 -1.20
C HIS A 34 -0.38 -11.26 -2.26
N TYR A 35 0.36 -11.79 -3.22
CA TYR A 35 -0.16 -12.60 -4.31
C TYR A 35 0.12 -14.07 -4.07
N ALA A 36 -0.91 -14.88 -4.24
CA ALA A 36 -0.84 -16.33 -4.34
C ALA A 36 -1.57 -16.79 -5.62
N GLU A 37 -1.47 -18.07 -5.94
CA GLU A 37 -2.22 -18.63 -7.07
C GLU A 37 -3.73 -18.49 -6.81
N GLY A 38 -4.44 -17.79 -7.70
CA GLY A 38 -5.89 -17.55 -7.59
C GLY A 38 -6.31 -16.55 -6.49
N LEU A 39 -5.44 -16.19 -5.56
CA LEU A 39 -5.79 -15.42 -4.37
C LEU A 39 -4.92 -14.16 -4.22
N VAL A 40 -5.56 -13.05 -3.87
CA VAL A 40 -4.88 -11.82 -3.46
C VAL A 40 -5.31 -11.41 -2.05
N HIS A 41 -4.32 -11.16 -1.19
CA HIS A 41 -4.53 -10.63 0.15
C HIS A 41 -4.02 -9.18 0.22
N CYS A 42 -4.79 -8.28 0.80
CA CYS A 42 -4.37 -6.90 1.06
C CYS A 42 -4.59 -6.53 2.51
N THR A 43 -3.55 -6.00 3.15
CA THR A 43 -3.65 -5.34 4.45
C THR A 43 -3.52 -3.84 4.24
N ILE A 44 -4.53 -3.08 4.65
CA ILE A 44 -4.52 -1.62 4.65
C ILE A 44 -4.38 -1.13 6.08
N ILE A 45 -3.37 -0.31 6.35
CA ILE A 45 -3.19 0.40 7.61
C ILE A 45 -3.48 1.88 7.35
N LEU A 46 -4.57 2.38 7.91
CA LEU A 46 -4.97 3.77 7.82
C LEU A 46 -4.37 4.59 8.97
N GLU A 47 -3.58 5.59 8.61
CA GLU A 47 -3.01 6.60 9.53
C GLU A 47 -4.00 7.75 9.81
N GLN A 48 -5.04 7.86 8.99
CA GLN A 48 -6.15 8.80 9.17
C GLN A 48 -7.49 8.09 9.14
N THR A 49 -8.45 8.61 9.90
CA THR A 49 -9.83 8.09 9.87
C THR A 49 -10.49 8.43 8.53
N LEU A 50 -10.87 7.40 7.79
CA LEU A 50 -11.73 7.50 6.62
C LEU A 50 -13.15 7.09 6.96
N GLU A 51 -14.12 7.72 6.30
CA GLU A 51 -15.50 7.22 6.29
C GLU A 51 -15.58 5.94 5.46
N ARG A 52 -16.62 5.12 5.69
CA ARG A 52 -16.80 3.83 5.00
C ARG A 52 -16.72 3.96 3.48
N GLU A 53 -17.37 4.97 2.90
CA GLU A 53 -17.36 5.20 1.45
C GLU A 53 -15.93 5.48 0.92
N GLY A 54 -15.09 6.16 1.69
CA GLY A 54 -13.69 6.40 1.34
C GLY A 54 -12.85 5.13 1.39
N VAL A 55 -13.09 4.27 2.39
CA VAL A 55 -12.45 2.95 2.47
C VAL A 55 -12.86 2.07 1.29
N GLU A 56 -14.15 2.03 0.96
CA GLU A 56 -14.67 1.26 -0.17
C GLU A 56 -14.08 1.74 -1.51
N ALA A 57 -14.02 3.06 -1.72
CA ALA A 57 -13.41 3.65 -2.92
C ALA A 57 -11.90 3.35 -3.01
N LEU A 58 -11.18 3.35 -1.89
CA LEU A 58 -9.77 2.97 -1.86
C LEU A 58 -9.56 1.50 -2.25
N ILE A 59 -10.41 0.61 -1.75
CA ILE A 59 -10.36 -0.82 -2.08
C ILE A 59 -10.66 -1.05 -3.57
N GLU A 60 -11.69 -0.39 -4.11
CA GLU A 60 -12.04 -0.45 -5.53
C GLU A 60 -10.88 0.05 -6.40
N GLN A 61 -10.26 1.18 -6.03
CA GLN A 61 -9.11 1.70 -6.76
C GLN A 61 -7.90 0.76 -6.70
N LEU A 62 -7.61 0.15 -5.54
CA LEU A 62 -6.54 -0.84 -5.43
C LEU A 62 -6.81 -2.07 -6.31
N ASP A 63 -8.07 -2.49 -6.41
CA ASP A 63 -8.46 -3.59 -7.27
C ASP A 63 -8.16 -3.28 -8.74
N ASP A 64 -8.71 -2.16 -9.23
CA ASP A 64 -8.60 -1.73 -10.63
C ASP A 64 -7.16 -1.39 -11.04
N ASP A 65 -6.46 -0.59 -10.24
CA ASP A 65 -5.14 -0.04 -10.60
C ASP A 65 -4.01 -1.05 -10.38
N VAL A 66 -4.15 -1.96 -9.40
CA VAL A 66 -3.05 -2.80 -8.93
C VAL A 66 -3.35 -4.29 -9.07
N VAL A 67 -4.45 -4.77 -8.47
CA VAL A 67 -4.72 -6.21 -8.38
C VAL A 67 -5.02 -6.81 -9.75
N SER A 68 -5.94 -6.20 -10.51
CA SER A 68 -6.34 -6.67 -11.84
C SER A 68 -5.22 -6.53 -12.88
N SER A 69 -4.19 -5.72 -12.60
CA SER A 69 -2.96 -5.65 -13.40
C SER A 69 -2.00 -6.84 -13.17
N TYR A 70 -2.10 -7.53 -12.03
CA TYR A 70 -1.30 -8.72 -11.71
C TYR A 70 -2.06 -10.01 -12.03
N LEU A 71 -3.29 -10.14 -11.54
CA LEU A 71 -4.14 -11.31 -11.73
C LEU A 71 -5.50 -10.84 -12.26
N PRO A 72 -5.78 -11.02 -13.56
CA PRO A 72 -7.05 -10.61 -14.15
C PRO A 72 -8.25 -11.23 -13.43
N ASP A 73 -9.37 -10.51 -13.39
CA ASP A 73 -10.55 -10.92 -12.61
C ASP A 73 -11.13 -12.29 -12.97
N PHE A 74 -10.89 -12.78 -14.20
CA PHE A 74 -11.35 -14.10 -14.63
C PHE A 74 -10.48 -15.26 -14.12
N GLU A 75 -9.25 -14.97 -13.67
CA GLU A 75 -8.32 -15.93 -13.05
C GLU A 75 -8.27 -15.78 -11.52
N ARG A 76 -8.82 -14.68 -10.99
CA ARG A 76 -8.87 -14.38 -9.56
C ARG A 76 -10.08 -15.06 -8.91
N GLU A 77 -9.79 -15.94 -7.94
CA GLU A 77 -10.79 -16.61 -7.13
C GLU A 77 -11.28 -15.74 -5.97
N ASP A 78 -10.37 -14.97 -5.35
CA ASP A 78 -10.70 -14.10 -4.22
C ASP A 78 -9.75 -12.89 -4.09
N PHE A 79 -10.29 -11.77 -3.64
CA PHE A 79 -9.56 -10.58 -3.21
C PHE A 79 -9.98 -10.21 -1.78
N PHE A 80 -9.17 -10.65 -0.82
CA PHE A 80 -9.48 -10.49 0.59
C PHE A 80 -8.72 -9.30 1.18
N VAL A 81 -9.47 -8.36 1.79
CA VAL A 81 -8.90 -7.13 2.34
C VAL A 81 -9.17 -7.01 3.84
N ASN A 82 -8.13 -6.71 4.61
CA ASN A 82 -8.26 -6.28 6.00
C ASN A 82 -7.87 -4.81 6.13
N VAL A 83 -8.67 -4.04 6.85
CA VAL A 83 -8.43 -2.62 7.09
C VAL A 83 -8.24 -2.39 8.59
N PHE A 84 -7.12 -1.81 8.96
CA PHE A 84 -6.74 -1.44 10.31
C PHE A 84 -6.55 0.07 10.40
N SER A 85 -6.68 0.62 11.60
CA SER A 85 -6.19 1.96 11.92
C SER A 85 -4.91 1.81 12.73
N GLY A 86 -3.89 2.61 12.41
CA GLY A 86 -2.58 2.56 13.05
C GLY A 86 -1.84 3.88 12.94
N GLU A 87 -0.69 3.97 13.60
CA GLU A 87 0.21 5.11 13.57
C GLU A 87 1.62 4.58 13.30
N GLU A 88 2.35 5.22 12.38
CA GLU A 88 3.77 4.90 12.19
C GLU A 88 4.58 5.47 13.37
N ILE A 89 5.14 4.57 14.18
CA ILE A 89 5.92 4.97 15.36
C ILE A 89 7.41 5.13 15.03
N LEU A 90 7.94 4.29 14.14
CA LEU A 90 9.36 4.24 13.83
C LEU A 90 9.61 3.48 12.52
N SER A 91 10.67 3.87 11.81
CA SER A 91 11.21 3.16 10.65
C SER A 91 12.71 2.94 10.85
N TYR A 92 13.21 1.83 10.32
CA TYR A 92 14.63 1.46 10.35
C TYR A 92 15.06 0.97 8.98
N SER A 93 16.24 1.39 8.54
CA SER A 93 16.88 0.89 7.32
C SER A 93 18.35 0.57 7.61
N ASP A 94 18.78 -0.64 7.26
CA ASP A 94 20.15 -1.14 7.43
C ASP A 94 21.18 -0.36 6.56
N THR A 95 20.73 0.60 5.74
CA THR A 95 21.56 1.41 4.83
C THR A 95 21.77 2.85 5.32
N GLU A 96 21.11 3.28 6.40
CA GLU A 96 21.17 4.68 6.87
C GLU A 96 22.38 5.01 7.77
N ASP A 97 23.23 4.02 8.10
CA ASP A 97 24.37 4.20 9.01
C ASP A 97 25.73 4.51 8.32
N ASP A 98 25.80 4.63 6.98
CA ASP A 98 27.09 4.74 6.26
C ASP A 98 27.48 6.16 5.78
N ASP A 99 26.72 7.21 6.16
CA ASP A 99 26.95 8.60 5.71
C ASP A 99 27.35 9.55 6.87
N THR A 100 28.25 9.13 7.77
CA THR A 100 28.84 10.04 8.80
C THR A 100 30.37 10.05 8.91
N ASP A 101 31.12 9.44 7.98
CA ASP A 101 32.61 9.46 8.00
C ASP A 101 33.21 10.00 6.69
N THR A 102 32.87 11.22 6.29
CA THR A 102 33.67 11.95 5.28
C THR A 102 33.70 13.47 5.52
N GLU A 103 34.22 13.91 6.66
CA GLU A 103 34.90 15.20 6.80
C GLU A 103 36.14 15.01 7.70
N ASP A 104 37.32 14.84 7.09
CA ASP A 104 38.62 15.43 7.51
C ASP A 104 39.80 14.76 6.79
N GLU A 105 40.24 15.30 5.63
CA GLU A 105 41.65 15.54 5.26
C GLU A 105 41.75 16.60 4.13
#